data_AF-A0A521CJ49-F1
#
_entry.id   AF-A0A521CJ49-F1
#
_cell.length_a   1.000
_cell.length_b   1.000
_cell.length_c   1.000
_cell.angle_alpha   90.00
_cell.angle_beta   90.00
_cell.angle_gamma   90.00
#
_symmetry.space_group_name_H-M   'P 1'
#
loop_
_entity.id
_entity.type
_entity.pdbx_description
1 polymer ?
#
loop_
_entity_poly.entity_id
_entity_poly.type
_entity_poly.pdbx_seq_one_letter_code
_entity_poly.pdbx_strand_id
1 'polypeptide(L)'
;MKDLVKKGLAAGLGLAIISKEQTEKTVKDLVNRGELTPSAGRELLDKLIARGEQEQEHLDQLLRKRMKTILNEMEIATKEDIQKMEQQIQILKDQLNTSANDESEPS
;
A
#
# COMPACT_ATOMS: atom_id res chain seq x y z
N MET A 1 -8.08 4.27 -29.80
CA MET A 1 -8.10 3.53 -28.52
C MET A 1 -6.94 3.88 -27.59
N LYS A 2 -5.66 3.90 -28.02
CA LYS A 2 -4.51 4.30 -27.15
C LYS A 2 -4.68 5.67 -26.47
N ASP A 3 -5.26 6.64 -27.18
CA ASP A 3 -5.52 7.97 -26.61
C ASP A 3 -6.64 8.01 -25.57
N LEU A 4 -7.62 7.11 -25.64
CA LEU A 4 -8.67 7.02 -24.61
C LEU A 4 -8.14 6.35 -23.34
N VAL A 5 -7.20 5.41 -23.47
CA VAL A 5 -6.48 4.82 -22.32
C VAL A 5 -5.54 5.85 -21.70
N LYS A 6 -4.77 6.60 -22.50
CA LYS A 6 -3.94 7.71 -21.99
C LYS A 6 -4.77 8.82 -21.35
N LYS A 7 -5.90 9.20 -21.95
CA LYS A 7 -6.80 10.21 -21.40
C LYS A 7 -7.57 9.70 -20.20
N GLY A 8 -7.97 8.43 -20.16
CA GLY A 8 -8.60 7.79 -18.99
C GLY A 8 -7.63 7.66 -17.83
N LEU A 9 -6.36 7.32 -18.11
CA LEU A 9 -5.27 7.34 -17.12
C LEU A 9 -4.96 8.77 -16.68
N ALA A 10 -4.86 9.73 -17.59
CA ALA A 10 -4.60 11.14 -17.25
C ALA A 10 -5.78 11.79 -16.51
N ALA A 11 -7.03 11.38 -16.79
CA ALA A 11 -8.22 11.81 -16.06
C ALA A 11 -8.31 11.11 -14.70
N GLY A 12 -7.93 9.84 -14.60
CA GLY A 12 -7.80 9.10 -13.34
C GLY A 12 -6.64 9.61 -12.46
N LEU A 13 -5.58 10.13 -13.08
CA LEU A 13 -4.44 10.79 -12.43
C LEU A 13 -4.67 12.30 -12.24
N GLY A 14 -5.74 12.85 -12.83
CA GLY A 14 -6.04 14.29 -12.87
C GLY A 14 -6.39 14.91 -11.52
N LEU A 15 -6.60 14.08 -10.49
CA LEU A 15 -6.80 14.50 -9.09
C LEU A 15 -5.62 14.12 -8.18
N ALA A 16 -4.66 13.32 -8.65
CA ALA A 16 -3.60 12.74 -7.82
C ALA A 16 -2.24 13.45 -7.91
N ILE A 17 -2.05 14.39 -8.85
CA ILE A 17 -0.77 15.07 -9.06
C ILE A 17 -0.81 16.48 -8.44
N ILE A 18 -1.05 16.58 -7.13
CA ILE A 18 -0.61 17.76 -6.38
C ILE A 18 0.68 17.35 -5.68
N SER A 19 1.82 17.81 -6.21
CA SER A 19 3.12 17.55 -5.57
C SER A 19 3.30 18.43 -4.35
N LYS A 20 4.15 17.98 -3.40
CA LYS A 20 4.55 18.79 -2.24
C LYS A 20 5.05 20.19 -2.67
N GLU A 21 5.85 20.25 -3.73
CA GLU A 21 6.37 21.50 -4.31
C GLU A 21 5.24 22.43 -4.79
N GLN A 22 4.21 21.87 -5.43
CA GLN A 22 3.07 22.65 -5.91
C GLN A 22 2.22 23.17 -4.74
N THR A 23 2.06 22.38 -3.68
CA THR A 23 1.39 22.80 -2.44
C THR A 23 2.17 23.92 -1.75
N GLU A 24 3.49 23.76 -1.59
CA GLU A 24 4.37 24.78 -1.01
C GLU A 24 4.30 26.10 -1.77
N LYS A 25 4.38 26.03 -3.11
CA LYS A 25 4.27 27.21 -3.98
C LYS A 25 2.91 27.91 -3.81
N THR A 26 1.83 27.14 -3.80
CA THR A 26 0.46 27.70 -3.69
C THR A 26 0.26 28.39 -2.34
N VAL A 27 0.70 27.77 -1.25
CA VAL A 27 0.62 28.36 0.10
C VAL A 27 1.50 29.61 0.21
N LYS A 28 2.71 29.59 -0.37
CA LYS A 28 3.59 30.75 -0.41
C LYS A 28 2.98 31.92 -1.19
N ASP A 29 2.31 31.64 -2.30
CA ASP A 29 1.63 32.67 -3.09
C ASP A 29 0.49 33.34 -2.32
N LEU A 30 -0.26 32.58 -1.50
CA LEU A 30 -1.30 33.13 -0.62
C LEU A 30 -0.72 34.06 0.46
N VAL A 31 0.44 33.70 1.03
CA VAL A 31 1.16 34.56 1.98
C VAL A 31 1.66 35.84 1.30
N ASN A 32 2.23 35.73 0.10
CA ASN A 32 2.74 36.87 -0.66
C ASN A 32 1.63 37.85 -1.06
N ARG A 33 0.42 37.36 -1.31
CA ARG A 33 -0.77 38.18 -1.60
C ARG A 33 -1.37 38.84 -0.36
N GLY A 34 -0.88 38.51 0.84
CA GLY A 34 -1.44 38.97 2.10
C GLY A 34 -2.75 38.29 2.49
N GLU A 35 -3.13 37.21 1.79
CA GLU A 35 -4.33 36.42 2.10
C GLU A 35 -4.12 35.53 3.33
N LEU A 36 -2.87 35.19 3.64
CA LEU A 36 -2.46 34.45 4.82
C LEU A 36 -1.26 35.12 5.51
N THR A 37 -1.22 35.04 6.85
CA THR A 37 0.00 35.38 7.57
C THR A 37 1.07 34.29 7.36
N PRO A 38 2.37 34.61 7.49
CA PRO A 38 3.43 33.60 7.38
C PRO A 38 3.28 32.43 8.34
N SER A 39 2.76 32.67 9.55
CA SER A 39 2.49 31.62 10.54
C SER A 39 1.34 30.71 10.11
N ALA A 40 0.22 31.29 9.65
CA ALA A 40 -0.94 30.54 9.17
C ALA A 40 -0.62 29.73 7.90
N GLY A 41 0.20 30.29 7.00
CA GLY A 41 0.68 29.57 5.81
C GLY A 41 1.50 28.34 6.19
N ARG A 42 2.42 28.46 7.16
CA ARG A 42 3.25 27.33 7.60
C ARG A 42 2.40 26.22 8.24
N GLU A 43 1.46 26.59 9.11
CA GLU A 43 0.53 25.64 9.73
C GLU A 43 -0.33 24.91 8.67
N LEU A 44 -0.83 25.64 7.68
CA LEU A 44 -1.61 25.06 6.58
C LEU A 44 -0.78 24.08 5.76
N LEU A 45 0.46 24.43 5.43
CA LEU A 45 1.37 23.56 4.69
C LEU A 45 1.64 22.26 5.45
N ASP A 46 1.99 22.36 6.73
CA ASP A 46 2.28 21.19 7.57
C ASP A 46 1.05 20.27 7.67
N LYS A 47 -0.14 20.85 7.84
CA LYS A 47 -1.42 20.11 7.87
C LYS A 47 -1.74 19.41 6.55
N LEU A 48 -1.47 20.06 5.42
CA LEU A 48 -1.69 19.48 4.08
C LEU A 48 -0.72 18.32 3.81
N ILE A 49 0.54 18.46 4.23
CA ILE A 49 1.55 17.39 4.10
C ILE A 49 1.15 16.19 4.96
N ALA A 50 0.88 16.41 6.26
CA ALA A 50 0.52 15.34 7.18
C ALA A 50 -0.75 14.60 6.73
N ARG A 51 -1.76 15.33 6.25
CA ARG A 51 -2.97 14.73 5.68
C ARG A 51 -2.67 13.95 4.40
N GLY A 52 -1.81 14.47 3.54
CA GLY A 52 -1.38 13.79 2.32
C GLY A 52 -0.72 12.44 2.60
N GLU A 53 0.19 12.41 3.58
CA GLU A 53 0.87 11.18 4.01
C GLU A 53 -0.12 10.14 4.56
N GLN A 54 -1.07 10.58 5.40
CA GLN A 54 -2.11 9.70 5.96
C GLN A 54 -3.03 9.12 4.85
N GLU A 55 -3.48 9.95 3.91
CA GLU A 55 -4.33 9.49 2.81
C GLU A 55 -3.58 8.57 1.85
N GLN A 56 -2.27 8.80 1.64
CA GLN A 56 -1.43 7.94 0.83
C GLN A 56 -1.34 6.53 1.44
N GLU A 57 -1.10 6.42 2.74
CA GLU A 57 -1.05 5.13 3.43
C GLU A 57 -2.40 4.38 3.34
N HIS A 58 -3.51 5.09 3.57
CA HIS A 58 -4.85 4.52 3.47
C HIS A 58 -5.14 4.03 2.04
N LEU A 59 -4.75 4.80 1.03
CA LEU A 59 -4.90 4.40 -0.38
C LEU A 59 -4.06 3.16 -0.72
N ASP A 60 -2.81 3.10 -0.25
CA ASP A 60 -1.93 1.95 -0.45
C ASP A 60 -2.52 0.68 0.17
N GLN A 61 -3.10 0.78 1.36
CA GLN A 61 -3.78 -0.34 2.02
C GLN A 61 -5.00 -0.82 1.22
N LEU A 62 -5.83 0.11 0.75
CA LEU A 62 -7.00 -0.20 -0.09
C LEU A 62 -6.59 -0.88 -1.40
N LEU A 63 -5.56 -0.37 -2.06
CA LEU A 63 -5.02 -0.93 -3.29
C LEU A 63 -4.47 -2.34 -3.08
N ARG A 64 -3.67 -2.56 -2.02
CA ARG A 64 -3.15 -3.89 -1.66
C ARG A 64 -4.27 -4.88 -1.39
N LYS A 65 -5.29 -4.47 -0.63
CA LYS A 65 -6.47 -5.30 -0.35
C LYS A 65 -7.21 -5.65 -1.64
N ARG A 66 -7.43 -4.68 -2.52
CA ARG A 66 -8.11 -4.88 -3.79
C ARG A 66 -7.34 -5.81 -4.72
N MET A 67 -6.02 -5.64 -4.83
CA MET A 67 -5.14 -6.51 -5.58
C MET A 67 -5.19 -7.95 -5.05
N LYS A 68 -5.14 -8.13 -3.73
CA LYS A 68 -5.24 -9.46 -3.11
C LYS A 68 -6.58 -10.14 -3.45
N THR A 69 -7.69 -9.40 -3.40
CA THR A 69 -9.00 -9.93 -3.82
C THR A 69 -8.98 -10.37 -5.29
N ILE A 70 -8.44 -9.56 -6.19
CA ILE A 70 -8.38 -9.89 -7.63
C ILE A 70 -7.52 -11.14 -7.86
N LEU A 71 -6.34 -11.24 -7.22
CA LEU A 71 -5.49 -12.42 -7.34
C LEU A 71 -6.20 -13.68 -6.85
N ASN A 72 -6.94 -13.59 -5.74
CA ASN A 72 -7.72 -14.71 -5.21
C ASN A 72 -8.86 -15.11 -6.16
N GLU A 73 -9.58 -14.14 -6.75
CA GLU A 73 -10.63 -14.40 -7.74
C GLU A 73 -10.08 -15.08 -9.02
N MET A 74 -8.81 -14.83 -9.34
CA MET A 74 -8.10 -15.47 -10.45
C MET A 74 -7.43 -16.80 -10.07
N GLU A 75 -7.63 -17.28 -8.84
CA GLU A 75 -6.99 -18.49 -8.30
C GLU A 75 -5.44 -18.44 -8.32
N ILE A 76 -4.88 -17.23 -8.24
CA ILE A 76 -3.43 -17.01 -8.21
C ILE A 76 -2.94 -16.99 -6.76
N ALA A 77 -2.15 -17.99 -6.39
CA ALA A 77 -1.50 -18.03 -5.08
C ALA A 77 -0.43 -16.93 -4.95
N THR A 78 -0.39 -16.27 -3.79
CA THR A 78 0.66 -15.30 -3.48
C THR A 78 1.91 -15.99 -2.92
N LYS A 79 3.05 -15.29 -2.93
CA LYS A 79 4.29 -15.80 -2.30
C LYS A 79 4.10 -16.11 -0.81
N GLU A 80 3.31 -15.30 -0.11
CA GLU A 80 2.98 -15.51 1.30
C GLU A 80 2.20 -16.82 1.52
N ASP A 81 1.29 -17.16 0.60
CA ASP A 81 0.52 -18.40 0.68
C ASP A 81 1.42 -19.63 0.47
N ILE A 82 2.36 -19.53 -0.48
CA ILE A 82 3.37 -20.58 -0.73
C ILE A 82 4.25 -20.80 0.50
N GLN A 83 4.77 -19.72 1.10
CA GLN A 83 5.63 -19.82 2.29
C GLN A 83 4.89 -20.44 3.49
N LYS A 84 3.61 -20.09 3.69
CA LYS A 84 2.78 -20.72 4.72
C LYS A 84 2.62 -22.22 4.48
N MET A 85 2.41 -22.61 3.22
CA MET A 85 2.29 -24.02 2.86
C MET A 85 3.60 -24.78 3.10
N GLU A 86 4.75 -24.19 2.74
CA GLU A 86 6.08 -24.77 3.02
C GLU A 86 6.31 -24.97 4.52
N GLN A 87 5.95 -23.99 5.35
CA GLN A 87 6.04 -24.10 6.80
C GLN A 87 5.16 -25.21 7.37
N GLN A 88 3.91 -25.31 6.91
CA GLN A 88 3.00 -26.38 7.33
C GLN A 88 3.52 -27.76 6.92
N ILE A 89 4.05 -27.88 5.70
CA ILE A 89 4.68 -29.12 5.22
C ILE A 89 5.87 -29.50 6.10
N GLN A 90 6.71 -28.52 6.50
CA GLN A 90 7.84 -28.80 7.38
C GLN A 90 7.39 -29.29 8.76
N ILE A 91 6.40 -28.64 9.37
CA ILE A 91 5.85 -29.05 10.66
C ILE A 91 5.30 -30.49 10.58
N LEU A 92 4.56 -30.81 9.52
CA LEU A 92 4.01 -32.15 9.31
C LEU A 92 5.12 -33.19 9.12
N LYS A 93 6.18 -32.87 8.38
CA LYS A 93 7.35 -33.75 8.21
C LYS A 93 8.02 -34.02 9.55
N ASP A 94 8.20 -32.99 10.38
CA ASP A 94 8.84 -33.13 11.68
C ASP A 94 8.00 -34.02 12.62
N GLN A 95 6.68 -33.83 12.65
CA GLN A 95 5.75 -34.66 13.44
C GLN A 95 5.75 -36.14 13.01
N LEU A 96 5.79 -36.40 11.71
CA LEU A 96 5.87 -37.77 11.18
C LEU A 96 7.19 -38.44 11.55
N ASN A 97 8.31 -37.70 11.48
CA ASN A 97 9.62 -38.23 11.87
C ASN A 97 9.71 -38.53 13.38
N THR A 98 9.08 -37.71 14.23
CA THR A 98 8.99 -37.99 15.67
C THR A 98 8.13 -39.23 15.95
N SER A 99 6.99 -39.37 15.27
CA SER A 99 6.07 -40.51 15.46
C SER A 99 6.68 -41.82 14.93
N ALA A 100 7.49 -41.78 13.88
CA ALA A 100 8.18 -42.95 13.33
C ALA A 100 9.35 -43.43 14.20
N ASN A 101 9.96 -42.56 15.01
CA ASN A 101 11.03 -42.94 15.92
C ASN A 101 10.51 -43.56 17.23
N ASP A 102 9.30 -43.23 17.67
CA ASP A 102 8.65 -43.83 18.85
C ASP A 102 8.15 -45.28 18.61
N GLU A 103 7.91 -45.68 17.35
CA GLU A 103 7.49 -47.06 17.02
C GLU A 103 8.67 -48.05 16.85
N SER A 104 9.91 -47.56 16.79
CA SER A 104 11.12 -48.38 16.58
C SER A 104 11.83 -48.86 17.85
N GLU A 105 11.30 -48.59 19.04
CA GLU A 105 11.71 -49.28 20.27
C GLU A 105 10.63 -50.29 20.75
N PRO A 106 10.61 -51.53 20.23
CA PRO A 106 10.10 -52.65 20.99
C PRO A 106 11.25 -53.34 21.73
N SER A 107 11.04 -53.46 23.04
CA SER A 107 11.73 -54.29 24.04
C SER A 107 12.12 -55.70 23.58
#